data_AF-A0A1Y6M1C1-F1
#
_entry.id   AF-A0A1Y6M1C1-F1
#
_cell.length_a   1.000
_cell.length_b   1.000
_cell.length_c   1.000
_cell.angle_alpha   90.00
_cell.angle_beta   90.00
_cell.angle_gamma   90.00
#
_symmetry.space_group_name_H-M   'P 1'
#
loop_
_entity.id
_entity.type
_entity.pdbx_description
1 polymer ?
#
loop_
_entity_poly.entity_id
_entity_poly.type
_entity_poly.pdbx_seq_one_letter_code
_entity_poly.pdbx_strand_id
1 'polypeptide(L)'
;MPAALPIPRALFFADNSVLLASDLDEVRLLIQILECWSSANRIALNIKKCAYLAPASSQEAIYLFGAEVLRREVYTYLGFPVTARGINLRRHLKSRLEQAGKQSDFLTLDADGWGFTHRLRVYQQYLALMFEYGAPLLAAFAEDSPKFWDETTKDVAKLTKWISGYASNPHFTRNLLGISALPSRFKALKTGFQVVKKHAPEESPLRKLGLLIWKPKAFFRRLTEDKLYEKYRKTPESWPRDRSLSEDRRSV
;
A
#
# COMPACT_ATOMS: atom_id res chain seq x y z
N MET A 1 9.83 -7.23 32.73
CA MET A 1 9.40 -7.95 31.52
C MET A 1 10.22 -7.44 30.35
N PRO A 2 10.78 -8.30 29.49
CA PRO A 2 11.46 -7.84 28.28
C PRO A 2 10.46 -7.04 27.43
N ALA A 3 10.89 -5.89 26.93
CA ALA A 3 10.04 -5.03 26.10
C ALA A 3 9.54 -5.85 24.89
N ALA A 4 8.22 -5.91 24.71
CA ALA A 4 7.62 -6.63 23.59
C ALA A 4 8.22 -6.10 22.26
N LEU A 5 8.64 -7.02 21.40
CA LEU A 5 9.16 -6.66 20.08
C LEU A 5 8.12 -5.86 19.30
N PRO A 6 8.52 -4.79 18.60
CA PRO A 6 7.59 -3.87 17.99
C PRO A 6 6.81 -4.45 16.80
N ILE A 7 7.24 -5.59 16.25
CA ILE A 7 6.59 -6.29 15.14
C ILE A 7 6.55 -7.78 15.48
N PRO A 8 5.40 -8.47 15.34
CA PRO A 8 5.33 -9.92 15.51
C PRO A 8 6.28 -10.66 14.57
N ARG A 9 6.87 -11.76 15.05
CA ARG A 9 7.77 -12.62 14.25
C ARG A 9 7.07 -13.34 13.12
N ALA A 10 5.74 -13.49 13.18
CA ALA A 10 4.94 -14.10 12.14
C ALA A 10 3.79 -13.16 11.76
N LEU A 11 3.64 -12.91 10.46
CA LEU A 11 2.56 -12.11 9.88
C LEU A 11 1.76 -13.00 8.93
N PHE A 12 0.46 -13.11 9.19
CA PHE A 12 -0.45 -13.96 8.43
C PHE A 12 -1.52 -13.12 7.74
N PHE A 13 -1.74 -13.38 6.45
CA PHE A 13 -2.84 -12.83 5.69
C PHE A 13 -3.38 -13.90 4.75
N ALA A 14 -4.53 -14.48 5.10
CA ALA A 14 -5.06 -15.68 4.45
C ALA A 14 -3.98 -16.78 4.39
N ASP A 15 -3.67 -17.29 3.19
CA ASP A 15 -2.63 -18.27 2.92
C ASP A 15 -1.21 -17.67 2.86
N ASN A 16 -1.08 -16.35 2.76
CA ASN A 16 0.21 -15.66 2.66
C ASN A 16 0.78 -15.39 4.04
N SER A 17 1.92 -16.01 4.32
CA SER A 17 2.59 -15.95 5.63
C SER A 17 4.02 -15.41 5.49
N VAL A 18 4.48 -14.62 6.46
CA VAL A 18 5.86 -14.12 6.53
C VAL A 18 6.41 -14.39 7.92
N LEU A 19 7.61 -14.96 7.96
CA LEU A 19 8.41 -15.10 9.18
C LEU A 19 9.53 -14.06 9.17
N LEU A 20 9.67 -13.31 10.26
CA LEU A 20 10.62 -12.20 10.42
C LEU A 20 11.65 -12.54 11.50
N ALA A 21 12.77 -13.12 11.09
CA ALA A 21 13.89 -13.40 11.98
C ALA A 21 14.92 -12.26 11.98
N SER A 22 15.61 -12.09 13.11
CA SER A 22 16.73 -11.17 13.29
C SER A 22 18.06 -11.78 12.87
N ASP A 23 18.20 -13.08 13.04
CA ASP A 23 19.39 -13.86 12.73
C ASP A 23 19.00 -15.27 12.26
N LEU A 24 20.00 -16.04 11.85
CA LEU A 24 19.80 -17.36 11.29
C LEU A 24 19.31 -18.39 12.31
N ASP A 25 19.76 -18.32 13.56
CA ASP A 25 19.33 -19.26 14.59
C ASP A 25 17.84 -19.08 14.88
N GLU A 26 17.38 -17.83 14.89
CA GLU A 26 15.95 -17.53 14.96
C GLU A 26 15.20 -17.99 13.70
N VAL A 27 15.79 -17.92 12.50
CA VAL A 27 15.16 -18.52 11.30
C VAL A 27 14.93 -20.02 11.51
N ARG A 28 15.96 -20.76 11.94
CA ARG A 28 15.88 -22.21 12.15
C ARG A 28 14.80 -22.55 13.18
N LEU A 29 14.75 -21.80 14.28
CA LEU A 29 13.72 -21.95 15.31
C LEU A 29 12.31 -21.70 14.76
N LEU A 30 12.10 -20.60 14.03
CA LEU A 30 10.80 -20.26 13.46
C LEU A 30 10.33 -21.28 12.42
N ILE A 31 11.25 -21.83 11.62
CA ILE A 31 10.96 -22.90 10.67
C ILE A 31 10.55 -24.17 11.40
N GLN A 32 11.28 -24.58 12.43
CA GLN A 32 10.92 -25.75 13.22
C GLN A 32 9.53 -25.61 13.84
N ILE A 33 9.21 -24.43 14.40
CA ILE A 33 7.87 -24.13 14.92
C ILE A 33 6.82 -24.24 13.83
N LEU A 34 7.08 -23.67 12.64
CA LEU A 34 6.17 -23.72 11.50
C LEU A 34 5.94 -25.16 11.04
N GLU A 35 6.97 -25.98 10.94
CA GLU A 35 6.88 -27.38 10.51
C GLU A 35 6.07 -28.22 11.50
N CYS A 36 6.35 -28.08 12.81
CA CYS A 36 5.60 -28.74 13.86
C CYS A 36 4.13 -28.32 13.84
N TRP A 37 3.85 -27.02 13.75
CA TRP A 37 2.49 -26.49 13.69
C TRP A 37 1.75 -26.97 12.44
N SER A 38 2.39 -26.90 11.27
CA SER A 38 1.80 -27.33 10.00
C SER A 38 1.47 -28.81 10.01
N SER A 39 2.36 -29.65 10.56
CA SER A 39 2.16 -31.09 10.69
C SER A 39 1.01 -31.41 11.66
N ALA A 40 0.97 -30.76 12.82
CA ALA A 40 -0.09 -30.96 13.81
C ALA A 40 -1.47 -30.57 13.27
N ASN A 41 -1.53 -29.52 12.44
CA ASN A 41 -2.78 -29.02 11.87
C ASN A 41 -3.11 -29.61 10.48
N ARG A 42 -2.29 -30.54 9.97
CA ARG A 42 -2.45 -31.17 8.65
C ARG A 42 -2.52 -30.14 7.51
N ILE A 43 -1.73 -29.08 7.62
CA ILE A 43 -1.60 -28.04 6.60
C ILE A 43 -0.40 -28.40 5.72
N ALA A 44 -0.61 -28.37 4.39
CA ALA A 44 0.45 -28.58 3.42
C ALA A 44 0.98 -27.24 2.91
N LEU A 45 2.29 -27.00 3.06
CA LEU A 45 2.93 -25.78 2.57
C LEU A 45 3.37 -25.94 1.11
N ASN A 46 3.08 -24.95 0.28
CA ASN A 46 3.56 -24.92 -1.10
C ASN A 46 4.99 -24.35 -1.17
N ILE A 47 5.98 -25.21 -0.93
CA ILE A 47 7.41 -24.83 -0.85
C ILE A 47 7.89 -24.13 -2.13
N LYS A 48 7.34 -24.47 -3.30
CA LYS A 48 7.68 -23.83 -4.59
C LYS A 48 7.31 -22.34 -4.63
N LYS A 49 6.32 -21.91 -3.83
CA LYS A 49 5.93 -20.50 -3.70
C LYS A 49 6.65 -19.79 -2.54
N CYS A 50 7.25 -20.54 -1.63
CA CYS A 50 8.04 -19.99 -0.53
C CYS A 50 9.35 -19.41 -1.06
N ALA A 51 9.80 -18.33 -0.42
CA ALA A 51 11.10 -17.74 -0.67
C ALA A 51 11.62 -17.11 0.60
N TYR A 52 12.95 -16.97 0.69
CA TYR A 52 13.57 -16.20 1.76
C TYR A 52 14.35 -15.02 1.20
N LEU A 53 14.37 -13.93 1.98
CA LEU A 53 15.11 -12.72 1.70
C LEU A 53 16.21 -12.61 2.77
N ALA A 54 17.47 -12.50 2.34
CA ALA A 54 18.61 -12.34 3.23
C ALA A 54 19.61 -11.32 2.67
N PRO A 55 20.39 -10.63 3.52
CA PRO A 55 21.48 -9.77 3.06
C PRO A 55 22.41 -10.51 2.10
N ALA A 56 22.98 -9.81 1.11
CA ALA A 56 23.85 -10.41 0.09
C ALA A 56 25.03 -11.21 0.70
N SER A 57 25.51 -10.80 1.88
CA SER A 57 26.57 -11.46 2.63
C SER A 57 26.20 -12.84 3.19
N SER A 58 24.91 -13.12 3.38
CA SER A 58 24.46 -14.45 3.81
C SER A 58 24.48 -15.38 2.61
N GLN A 59 25.16 -16.53 2.72
CA GLN A 59 25.17 -17.57 1.68
C GLN A 59 24.44 -18.83 2.13
N GLU A 60 23.88 -18.84 3.33
CA GLU A 60 23.33 -20.06 3.89
C GLU A 60 21.98 -20.41 3.27
N ALA A 61 21.84 -21.70 2.94
CA ALA A 61 20.61 -22.27 2.43
C ALA A 61 19.61 -22.48 3.56
N ILE A 62 18.35 -22.23 3.27
CA ILE A 62 17.25 -22.38 4.22
C ILE A 62 16.36 -23.53 3.74
N TYR A 63 16.03 -24.45 4.63
CA TYR A 63 15.25 -25.64 4.31
C TYR A 63 13.91 -25.60 5.02
N LEU A 64 12.87 -26.09 4.34
CA LEU A 64 11.52 -26.27 4.88
C LEU A 64 11.06 -27.67 4.50
N PHE A 65 10.72 -28.49 5.49
CA PHE A 65 10.47 -29.93 5.35
C PHE A 65 11.57 -30.67 4.57
N GLY A 66 12.83 -30.29 4.83
CA GLY A 66 14.01 -30.84 4.15
C GLY A 66 14.21 -30.39 2.70
N ALA A 67 13.29 -29.60 2.13
CA ALA A 67 13.46 -29.02 0.80
C ALA A 67 14.02 -27.60 0.87
N GLU A 68 14.98 -27.28 0.00
CA GLU A 68 15.59 -25.95 -0.06
C GLU A 68 14.55 -24.90 -0.51
N VAL A 69 14.44 -23.82 0.25
CA VAL A 69 13.59 -22.67 -0.05
C VAL A 69 14.37 -21.73 -0.96
N LEU A 70 13.73 -21.26 -2.04
CA LEU A 70 14.41 -20.41 -3.01
C LEU A 70 14.78 -19.04 -2.43
N ARG A 71 16.05 -18.68 -2.52
CA ARG A 71 16.50 -17.32 -2.22
C ARG A 71 16.01 -16.34 -3.29
N ARG A 72 15.49 -15.19 -2.85
CA ARG A 72 15.14 -14.07 -3.74
C ARG A 72 15.79 -12.78 -3.25
N GLU A 73 16.08 -11.86 -4.16
CA GLU A 73 16.47 -10.49 -3.79
C GLU A 73 15.23 -9.63 -3.49
N VAL A 74 14.16 -9.87 -4.25
CA VAL A 74 12.89 -9.17 -4.15
C VAL A 74 11.76 -10.19 -4.15
N TYR A 75 10.83 -10.04 -3.22
CA TYR A 75 9.62 -10.85 -3.14
C TYR A 75 8.40 -9.94 -3.01
N THR A 76 7.29 -10.28 -3.65
CA THR A 76 6.06 -9.48 -3.57
C THR A 76 5.17 -10.03 -2.46
N TYR A 77 4.96 -9.26 -1.40
CA TYR A 77 4.07 -9.61 -0.30
C TYR A 77 2.92 -8.60 -0.23
N LEU A 78 1.67 -9.08 -0.33
CA LEU A 78 0.45 -8.25 -0.35
C LEU A 78 0.51 -7.10 -1.36
N GLY A 79 1.12 -7.36 -2.52
CA GLY A 79 1.28 -6.38 -3.60
C GLY A 79 2.47 -5.43 -3.44
N PHE A 80 3.23 -5.49 -2.33
CA PHE A 80 4.42 -4.66 -2.13
C PHE A 80 5.71 -5.44 -2.43
N PRO A 81 6.66 -4.87 -3.19
CA PRO A 81 7.97 -5.45 -3.37
C PRO A 81 8.82 -5.27 -2.11
N VAL A 82 9.21 -6.38 -1.50
CA VAL A 82 10.01 -6.44 -0.26
C VAL A 82 11.41 -6.94 -0.60
N THR A 83 12.41 -6.32 0.02
CA THR A 83 13.82 -6.71 -0.03
C THR A 83 14.31 -7.05 1.38
N ALA A 84 15.52 -7.59 1.51
CA ALA A 84 16.16 -7.75 2.82
C ALA A 84 16.31 -6.43 3.62
N ARG A 85 16.19 -5.27 2.96
CA ARG A 85 16.22 -3.94 3.60
C ARG A 85 14.83 -3.36 3.92
N GLY A 86 13.76 -4.10 3.61
CA GLY A 86 12.38 -3.68 3.76
C GLY A 86 11.67 -3.38 2.43
N ILE A 87 10.55 -2.68 2.52
CA ILE A 87 9.65 -2.41 1.38
C ILE A 87 10.30 -1.41 0.41
N ASN A 88 10.39 -1.77 -0.86
CA ASN A 88 10.86 -0.90 -1.93
C ASN A 88 9.71 -0.05 -2.49
N LEU A 89 9.38 1.02 -1.78
CA LEU A 89 8.28 1.94 -2.12
C LEU A 89 8.45 2.64 -3.47
N ARG A 90 9.70 2.88 -3.91
CA ARG A 90 10.00 3.40 -5.25
C ARG A 90 9.59 2.45 -6.36
N ARG A 91 10.07 1.21 -6.26
CA ARG A 91 9.73 0.15 -7.21
C ARG A 91 8.23 -0.13 -7.22
N HIS A 92 7.57 -0.05 -6.06
CA HIS A 92 6.13 -0.21 -5.92
C HIS A 92 5.35 0.79 -6.79
N LEU A 93 5.54 2.09 -6.55
CA LEU A 93 4.77 3.10 -7.28
C LEU A 93 5.05 3.04 -8.79
N LYS A 94 6.33 2.88 -9.17
CA LYS A 94 6.74 2.77 -10.56
C LYS A 94 6.06 1.58 -11.26
N SER A 95 6.12 0.38 -10.69
CA SER A 95 5.53 -0.80 -11.32
C SER A 95 4.00 -0.70 -11.43
N ARG A 96 3.33 -0.10 -10.45
CA ARG A 96 1.87 0.07 -10.46
C ARG A 96 1.42 1.12 -11.47
N LEU A 97 2.18 2.20 -11.65
CA LEU A 97 1.95 3.18 -12.70
C LEU A 97 2.20 2.59 -14.10
N GLU A 98 3.27 1.83 -14.28
CA GLU A 98 3.54 1.10 -15.53
C GLU A 98 2.42 0.11 -15.85
N GLN A 99 1.92 -0.62 -14.84
CA GLN A 99 0.81 -1.55 -14.99
C GLN A 99 -0.49 -0.81 -15.37
N ALA A 100 -0.79 0.32 -14.73
CA ALA A 100 -1.94 1.15 -15.09
C ALA A 100 -1.81 1.70 -16.52
N GLY A 101 -0.60 2.08 -16.95
CA GLY A 101 -0.32 2.51 -18.32
C GLY A 101 -0.52 1.39 -19.35
N LYS A 102 -0.07 0.17 -19.04
CA LYS A 102 -0.34 -1.00 -19.90
C LYS A 102 -1.83 -1.32 -19.97
N GLN A 103 -2.54 -1.18 -18.85
CA GLN A 103 -3.99 -1.38 -18.82
C GLN A 103 -4.72 -0.32 -19.64
N SER A 104 -4.30 0.95 -19.61
CA SER A 104 -4.87 1.99 -20.47
C SER A 104 -4.59 1.73 -21.95
N ASP A 105 -3.39 1.26 -22.29
CA ASP A 105 -3.05 0.90 -23.68
C ASP A 105 -3.96 -0.24 -24.17
N PHE A 106 -4.15 -1.28 -23.36
CA PHE A 106 -5.07 -2.38 -23.67
C PHE A 106 -6.51 -1.90 -23.88
N LEU A 107 -7.01 -1.05 -22.98
CA LEU A 107 -8.36 -0.49 -23.08
C LEU A 107 -8.55 0.37 -24.33
N THR A 108 -7.47 0.96 -24.88
CA THR A 108 -7.55 1.80 -26.08
C THR A 108 -8.05 1.00 -27.29
N LEU A 109 -7.76 -0.31 -27.36
CA LEU A 109 -8.21 -1.19 -28.45
C LEU A 109 -9.74 -1.18 -28.63
N ASP A 110 -10.49 -1.00 -27.54
CA ASP A 110 -11.96 -0.94 -27.55
C ASP A 110 -12.52 0.46 -27.22
N ALA A 111 -11.66 1.40 -26.80
CA ALA A 111 -12.06 2.71 -26.28
C ALA A 111 -11.85 3.88 -27.25
N ASP A 112 -11.49 3.62 -28.52
CA ASP A 112 -11.30 4.67 -29.53
C ASP A 112 -12.59 5.48 -29.78
N GLY A 113 -13.76 4.86 -29.62
CA GLY A 113 -15.06 5.54 -29.67
C GLY A 113 -15.49 6.23 -28.37
N TRP A 114 -14.75 6.08 -27.27
CA TRP A 114 -15.15 6.64 -25.98
C TRP A 114 -14.82 8.12 -25.87
N GLY A 115 -15.82 8.92 -25.53
CA GLY A 115 -15.59 10.32 -25.12
C GLY A 115 -14.77 10.42 -23.83
N PHE A 116 -14.10 11.57 -23.64
CA PHE A 116 -13.19 11.80 -22.49
C PHE A 116 -13.85 11.55 -21.12
N THR A 117 -15.16 11.80 -20.98
CA THR A 117 -15.91 11.56 -19.74
C THR A 117 -15.93 10.08 -19.35
N HIS A 118 -16.07 9.17 -20.32
CA HIS A 118 -16.05 7.73 -20.06
C HIS A 118 -14.64 7.28 -19.65
N ARG A 119 -13.61 7.75 -20.37
CA ARG A 119 -12.21 7.48 -20.03
C ARG A 119 -11.84 8.02 -18.64
N LEU A 120 -12.35 9.20 -18.27
CA LEU A 120 -12.16 9.78 -16.95
C LEU A 120 -12.80 8.92 -15.85
N ARG A 121 -14.02 8.41 -16.06
CA ARG A 121 -14.66 7.49 -15.11
C ARG A 121 -13.86 6.20 -14.94
N VAL A 122 -13.42 5.60 -16.04
CA VAL A 122 -12.58 4.39 -15.98
C VAL A 122 -11.25 4.66 -15.28
N TYR A 123 -10.63 5.80 -15.54
CA TYR A 123 -9.43 6.21 -14.81
C TYR A 123 -9.70 6.29 -13.31
N GLN A 124 -10.73 7.01 -12.87
CA GLN A 124 -11.05 7.21 -11.45
C GLN A 124 -11.42 5.90 -10.74
N GLN A 125 -12.19 5.03 -11.40
CA GLN A 125 -12.74 3.82 -10.79
C GLN A 125 -11.80 2.62 -10.86
N TYR A 126 -10.91 2.54 -11.84
CA TYR A 126 -10.08 1.35 -12.06
C TYR A 126 -8.59 1.69 -12.09
N LEU A 127 -8.14 2.58 -12.97
CA LEU A 127 -6.71 2.81 -13.19
C LEU A 127 -6.04 3.49 -11.99
N ALA A 128 -6.70 4.51 -11.42
CA ALA A 128 -6.19 5.23 -10.25
C ALA A 128 -5.98 4.30 -9.05
N LEU A 129 -6.95 3.41 -8.79
CA LEU A 129 -6.89 2.46 -7.69
C LEU A 129 -5.68 1.52 -7.79
N MET A 130 -5.19 1.24 -9.01
CA MET A 130 -4.02 0.38 -9.19
C MET A 130 -2.79 0.97 -8.49
N PHE A 131 -2.51 2.25 -8.67
CA PHE A 131 -1.33 2.90 -8.08
C PHE A 131 -1.60 3.65 -6.77
N GLU A 132 -2.86 3.89 -6.42
CA GLU A 132 -3.24 4.46 -5.11
C GLU A 132 -3.14 3.45 -3.96
N TYR A 133 -3.02 2.16 -4.26
CA TYR A 133 -2.78 1.13 -3.25
C TYR A 133 -1.46 1.38 -2.50
N GLY A 134 -1.56 1.64 -1.20
CA GLY A 134 -0.42 2.04 -0.36
C GLY A 134 -0.11 3.53 -0.35
N ALA A 135 -1.00 4.39 -0.87
CA ALA A 135 -0.80 5.84 -0.93
C ALA A 135 -0.37 6.49 0.40
N PRO A 136 -0.91 6.13 1.58
CA PRO A 136 -0.44 6.71 2.85
C PRO A 136 1.05 6.43 3.13
N LEU A 137 1.53 5.22 2.81
CA LEU A 137 2.94 4.83 2.97
C LEU A 137 3.82 5.63 2.02
N LEU A 138 3.39 5.76 0.76
CA LEU A 138 4.11 6.49 -0.28
C LEU A 138 4.18 7.99 0.01
N ALA A 139 3.08 8.58 0.51
CA ALA A 139 3.06 9.97 0.96
C ALA A 139 4.04 10.22 2.13
N ALA A 140 4.07 9.33 3.13
CA ALA A 140 4.98 9.43 4.27
C ALA A 140 6.45 9.24 3.87
N PHE A 141 6.72 8.38 2.88
CA PHE A 141 8.06 8.17 2.32
C PHE A 141 8.56 9.38 1.53
N ALA A 142 7.68 9.98 0.73
CA ALA A 142 8.02 11.10 -0.14
C ALA A 142 8.46 12.37 0.63
N GLU A 143 8.06 12.51 1.89
CA GLU A 143 8.49 13.61 2.75
C GLU A 143 10.02 13.62 2.98
N ASP A 144 10.70 12.46 2.92
CA ASP A 144 12.18 12.39 3.01
C ASP A 144 12.87 12.51 1.65
N SER A 145 12.12 12.37 0.55
CA SER A 145 12.70 12.36 -0.78
C SER A 145 11.79 13.07 -1.78
N PRO A 146 11.85 14.41 -1.86
CA PRO A 146 11.00 15.17 -2.77
C PRO A 146 11.12 14.75 -4.24
N LYS A 147 12.32 14.35 -4.68
CA LYS A 147 12.59 13.83 -6.04
C LYS A 147 11.84 12.54 -6.38
N PHE A 148 11.26 11.87 -5.39
CA PHE A 148 10.45 10.67 -5.57
C PHE A 148 9.30 10.87 -6.57
N TRP A 149 8.68 12.04 -6.59
CA TRP A 149 7.56 12.30 -7.50
C TRP A 149 8.00 12.56 -8.94
N ASP A 150 9.17 13.16 -9.13
CA ASP A 150 9.71 13.49 -10.45
C ASP A 150 9.89 12.23 -11.32
N GLU A 151 10.25 11.11 -10.68
CA GLU A 151 10.41 9.79 -11.29
C GLU A 151 9.10 9.25 -11.90
N THR A 152 7.94 9.77 -11.48
CA THR A 152 6.60 9.26 -11.85
C THR A 152 5.82 10.18 -12.78
N THR A 153 6.35 11.38 -13.04
CA THR A 153 5.65 12.43 -13.82
C THR A 153 5.30 11.96 -15.23
N LYS A 154 6.20 11.21 -15.88
CA LYS A 154 5.99 10.69 -17.24
C LYS A 154 4.83 9.71 -17.31
N ASP A 155 4.72 8.80 -16.35
CA ASP A 155 3.66 7.79 -16.33
C ASP A 155 2.28 8.44 -16.07
N VAL A 156 2.22 9.41 -15.16
CA VAL A 156 0.99 10.17 -14.91
C VAL A 156 0.59 11.01 -16.12
N ALA A 157 1.56 11.60 -16.82
CA ALA A 157 1.29 12.34 -18.05
C ALA A 157 0.74 11.43 -19.15
N LYS A 158 1.25 10.20 -19.28
CA LYS A 158 0.71 9.19 -20.19
C LYS A 158 -0.76 8.89 -19.90
N LEU A 159 -1.12 8.63 -18.64
CA LEU A 159 -2.50 8.37 -18.24
C LEU A 159 -3.41 9.59 -18.49
N THR A 160 -2.91 10.79 -18.22
CA THR A 160 -3.65 12.03 -18.50
C THR A 160 -3.94 12.19 -19.99
N LYS A 161 -2.93 11.93 -20.85
CA LYS A 161 -3.07 11.96 -22.30
C LYS A 161 -4.08 10.93 -22.79
N TRP A 162 -4.10 9.74 -22.20
CA TRP A 162 -5.08 8.71 -22.55
C TRP A 162 -6.52 9.18 -22.29
N ILE A 163 -6.77 9.84 -21.15
CA ILE A 163 -8.10 10.37 -20.81
C ILE A 163 -8.55 11.46 -21.77
N SER A 164 -7.68 12.45 -22.02
CA SER A 164 -8.03 13.61 -22.86
C SER A 164 -8.03 13.29 -24.35
N GLY A 165 -7.33 12.24 -24.79
CA GLY A 165 -7.10 11.95 -26.20
C GLY A 165 -6.15 12.95 -26.89
N TYR A 166 -5.63 13.95 -26.18
CA TYR A 166 -4.82 15.02 -26.76
C TYR A 166 -3.49 15.20 -26.03
N ALA A 167 -2.42 15.44 -26.80
CA ALA A 167 -1.07 15.69 -26.31
C ALA A 167 -0.87 17.19 -26.01
N SER A 168 -1.54 17.73 -24.98
CA SER A 168 -1.34 19.10 -24.48
C SER A 168 -0.60 19.11 -23.14
N ASN A 169 -0.35 20.31 -22.59
CA ASN A 169 0.26 20.52 -21.28
C ASN A 169 -0.44 19.67 -20.19
N PRO A 170 0.24 18.66 -19.61
CA PRO A 170 -0.38 17.72 -18.67
C PRO A 170 -0.95 18.40 -17.42
N HIS A 171 -0.37 19.53 -16.99
CA HIS A 171 -0.85 20.28 -15.83
C HIS A 171 -2.21 20.93 -16.11
N PHE A 172 -2.34 21.58 -17.27
CA PHE A 172 -3.59 22.22 -17.68
C PHE A 172 -4.70 21.21 -17.89
N THR A 173 -4.40 20.12 -18.62
CA THR A 173 -5.36 19.04 -18.87
C THR A 173 -5.85 18.40 -17.59
N ARG A 174 -4.96 18.14 -16.63
CA ARG A 174 -5.37 17.61 -15.32
C ARG A 174 -6.29 18.55 -14.56
N ASN A 175 -6.05 19.85 -14.60
CA ASN A 175 -6.93 20.83 -13.94
C ASN A 175 -8.33 20.82 -14.58
N LEU A 176 -8.43 20.78 -15.91
CA LEU A 176 -9.73 20.68 -16.61
C LEU A 176 -10.47 19.38 -16.29
N LEU A 177 -9.74 18.27 -16.14
CA LEU A 177 -10.32 16.97 -15.78
C LEU A 177 -10.62 16.83 -14.27
N GLY A 178 -10.29 17.82 -13.44
CA GLY A 178 -10.42 17.72 -11.99
C GLY A 178 -9.47 16.71 -11.33
N ILE A 179 -8.35 16.36 -11.99
CA ILE A 179 -7.38 15.37 -11.51
C ILE A 179 -6.26 16.06 -10.71
N SER A 180 -6.25 15.80 -9.41
CA SER A 180 -5.20 16.27 -8.50
C SER A 180 -3.81 15.79 -8.90
N ALA A 181 -2.77 16.54 -8.51
CA ALA A 181 -1.40 16.08 -8.69
C ALA A 181 -1.13 14.87 -7.82
N LEU A 182 -0.28 13.95 -8.28
CA LEU A 182 0.02 12.73 -7.53
C LEU A 182 0.43 13.01 -6.08
N PRO A 183 1.32 14.00 -5.78
CA PRO A 183 1.66 14.34 -4.40
C PRO A 183 0.44 14.80 -3.59
N SER A 184 -0.40 15.66 -4.17
CA SER A 184 -1.61 16.19 -3.51
C SER A 184 -2.65 15.10 -3.28
N ARG A 185 -2.87 14.22 -4.26
CA ARG A 185 -3.80 13.09 -4.16
C ARG A 185 -3.36 12.11 -3.08
N PHE A 186 -2.09 11.76 -3.06
CA PHE A 186 -1.54 10.82 -2.07
C PHE A 186 -1.55 11.40 -0.67
N LYS A 187 -1.30 12.71 -0.54
CA LYS A 187 -1.46 13.42 0.72
C LYS A 187 -2.91 13.41 1.20
N ALA A 188 -3.88 13.65 0.31
CA ALA A 188 -5.30 13.55 0.66
C ALA A 188 -5.71 12.13 1.10
N LEU A 189 -5.20 11.10 0.44
CA LEU A 189 -5.43 9.70 0.84
C LEU A 189 -4.78 9.36 2.19
N LYS A 190 -3.59 9.91 2.47
CA LYS A 190 -2.96 9.84 3.80
C LYS A 190 -3.83 10.51 4.87
N THR A 191 -4.41 11.68 4.58
CA THR A 191 -5.37 12.33 5.48
C THR A 191 -6.60 11.45 5.72
N GLY A 192 -7.17 10.86 4.67
CA GLY A 192 -8.29 9.91 4.79
C GLY A 192 -7.94 8.69 5.64
N PHE A 193 -6.73 8.15 5.48
CA PHE A 193 -6.21 7.07 6.33
C PHE A 193 -6.14 7.46 7.82
N GLN A 194 -5.79 8.71 8.15
CA GLN A 194 -5.82 9.19 9.54
C GLN A 194 -7.23 9.24 10.11
N VAL A 195 -8.21 9.66 9.30
CA VAL A 195 -9.63 9.64 9.70
C VAL A 195 -10.06 8.22 10.03
N VAL A 196 -9.78 7.25 9.15
CA VAL A 196 -10.12 5.83 9.38
C VAL A 196 -9.43 5.30 10.64
N LYS A 197 -8.14 5.56 10.80
CA LYS A 197 -7.37 5.11 11.96
C LYS A 197 -7.95 5.63 13.29
N LYS A 198 -8.37 6.91 13.34
CA LYS A 198 -8.97 7.49 14.55
C LYS A 198 -10.28 6.82 14.94
N HIS A 199 -11.13 6.52 13.96
CA HIS A 199 -12.45 5.93 14.20
C HIS A 199 -12.42 4.40 14.30
N ALA A 200 -11.26 3.77 14.07
CA ALA A 200 -11.10 2.35 14.27
C ALA A 200 -11.26 1.98 15.77
N PRO A 201 -11.82 0.79 16.07
CA PRO A 201 -11.88 0.27 17.43
C PRO A 201 -10.51 0.26 18.10
N GLU A 202 -10.46 0.42 19.42
CA GLU A 202 -9.20 0.42 20.20
C GLU A 202 -8.39 -0.86 20.03
N GLU A 203 -9.11 -1.96 19.85
CA GLU A 203 -8.52 -3.27 19.65
C GLU A 203 -7.90 -3.43 18.25
N SER A 204 -8.28 -2.58 17.30
CA SER A 204 -7.85 -2.66 15.91
C SER A 204 -6.32 -2.55 15.81
N PRO A 205 -5.66 -3.47 15.07
CA PRO A 205 -4.24 -3.37 14.75
C PRO A 205 -3.86 -2.02 14.12
N LEU A 206 -4.78 -1.39 13.37
CA LEU A 206 -4.57 -0.07 12.75
C LEU A 206 -4.43 1.04 13.79
N ARG A 207 -5.21 1.00 14.87
CA ARG A 207 -5.12 1.97 15.98
C ARG A 207 -3.87 1.71 16.82
N LYS A 208 -3.53 0.44 17.02
CA LYS A 208 -2.31 -0.02 17.70
C LYS A 208 -1.02 0.18 16.90
N LEU A 209 -1.11 0.55 15.63
CA LEU A 209 0.05 0.78 14.75
C LEU A 209 1.01 1.87 15.28
N GLY A 210 0.51 2.80 16.11
CA GLY A 210 1.34 3.78 16.83
C GLY A 210 1.95 3.26 18.14
N LEU A 211 1.34 2.25 18.76
CA LEU A 211 1.76 1.65 20.03
C LEU A 211 2.80 0.53 19.82
N LEU A 212 2.71 -0.17 18.69
CA LEU A 212 3.64 -1.24 18.33
C LEU A 212 5.07 -0.72 18.19
N ILE A 213 5.30 0.57 17.91
CA ILE A 213 6.65 1.10 17.69
C ILE A 213 6.98 2.04 18.84
N TRP A 214 7.49 1.45 19.93
CA TRP A 214 7.81 2.11 21.21
C TRP A 214 8.70 3.38 21.08
N LYS A 215 9.34 3.57 19.92
CA LYS A 215 9.83 4.87 19.41
C LYS A 215 9.56 4.97 17.91
N PRO A 216 8.64 5.83 17.42
CA PRO A 216 8.42 5.92 15.98
C PRO A 216 9.70 6.42 15.31
N LYS A 217 10.30 5.58 14.44
CA LYS A 217 11.25 6.08 13.42
C LYS A 217 10.56 7.21 12.66
N ALA A 218 11.32 8.19 12.16
CA ALA A 218 10.77 9.38 11.49
C ALA A 218 9.68 9.05 10.44
N PHE A 219 9.83 7.93 9.72
CA PHE A 219 8.84 7.41 8.78
C PHE A 219 7.46 7.14 9.41
N PHE A 220 7.41 6.45 10.56
CA PHE A 220 6.15 6.13 11.23
C PHE A 220 5.51 7.35 11.88
N ARG A 221 6.33 8.27 12.40
CA ARG A 221 5.84 9.56 12.86
C ARG A 221 5.14 10.29 11.72
N ARG A 222 5.75 10.39 10.55
CA ARG A 222 5.11 10.99 9.37
C ARG A 222 3.90 10.23 8.90
N LEU A 223 3.91 8.90 8.94
CA LEU A 223 2.73 8.12 8.56
C LEU A 223 1.54 8.43 9.48
N THR A 224 1.79 8.76 10.75
CA THR A 224 0.76 8.96 11.78
C THR A 224 0.40 10.41 12.07
N GLU A 225 1.29 11.36 11.75
CA GLU A 225 1.07 12.79 11.89
C GLU A 225 0.74 13.41 10.52
N ASP A 226 -0.36 14.14 10.43
CA ASP A 226 -0.72 14.90 9.24
C ASP A 226 -1.29 16.27 9.61
N LYS A 227 -0.60 17.33 9.17
CA LYS A 227 -1.04 18.72 9.39
C LYS A 227 -2.38 19.01 8.72
N LEU A 228 -2.66 18.39 7.56
CA LEU A 228 -3.96 18.57 6.89
C LEU A 228 -5.08 17.93 7.70
N TYR A 229 -4.81 16.78 8.31
CA TYR A 229 -5.75 16.14 9.23
C TYR A 229 -6.03 17.03 10.45
N GLU A 230 -5.01 17.65 11.04
CA GLU A 230 -5.20 18.59 12.16
C GLU A 230 -6.02 19.82 11.76
N LYS A 231 -5.85 20.32 10.52
CA LYS A 231 -6.69 21.38 9.97
C LYS A 231 -8.14 20.89 9.77
N TYR A 232 -8.32 19.71 9.18
CA TYR A 232 -9.61 19.06 8.97
C TYR A 232 -10.37 18.85 10.29
N ARG A 233 -9.67 18.40 11.34
CA ARG A 233 -10.22 18.17 12.68
C ARG A 233 -10.76 19.45 13.32
N LYS A 234 -10.20 20.61 12.97
CA LYS A 234 -10.62 21.93 13.46
C LYS A 234 -11.72 22.56 12.61
N THR A 235 -12.03 21.98 11.45
CA THR A 235 -13.15 22.43 10.63
C THR A 235 -14.45 22.11 11.37
N PRO A 236 -15.33 23.09 11.61
CA PRO A 236 -16.64 22.84 12.22
C PRO A 236 -17.42 21.78 11.44
N GLU A 237 -18.23 20.97 12.13
CA GLU A 237 -19.09 19.93 11.53
C GLU A 237 -20.22 20.49 10.63
N SER A 238 -20.10 21.71 10.12
CA SER A 238 -21.13 22.44 9.37
C SER A 238 -21.27 22.01 7.91
N TRP A 239 -20.77 20.83 7.53
CA TRP A 239 -21.16 20.24 6.25
C TRP A 239 -22.59 19.69 6.41
N PRO A 240 -23.53 19.96 5.49
CA PRO A 240 -24.90 19.50 5.64
C PRO A 240 -24.89 17.98 5.72
N ARG A 241 -25.11 17.45 6.94
CA ARG A 241 -25.59 16.08 7.10
C ARG A 241 -26.95 16.10 6.43
N ASP A 242 -27.11 15.36 5.35
CA ASP A 242 -28.39 15.16 4.71
C ASP A 242 -29.38 14.72 5.80
N ARG A 243 -30.25 15.65 6.24
CA ARG A 243 -31.28 15.40 7.26
C ARG A 243 -32.47 14.63 6.67
N SER A 244 -32.39 14.25 5.40
CA SER A 244 -33.45 13.60 4.62
C SER A 244 -33.59 12.09 4.90
N LEU A 245 -32.78 11.50 5.78
CA LEU A 245 -32.87 10.06 6.12
C LEU A 245 -33.24 9.78 7.60
N SER A 246 -33.54 10.80 8.40
CA SER A 246 -33.89 10.62 9.82
C SER A 246 -35.32 11.00 10.21
N GLU A 247 -36.14 11.47 9.28
CA GLU A 247 -37.55 11.82 9.53
C GLU A 247 -38.45 11.10 8.53
N ASP A 248 -38.63 9.78 8.69
CA ASP A 248 -39.83 9.08 8.17
C ASP A 248 -39.99 7.64 8.73
N ARG A 249 -39.70 7.46 10.02
CA ARG A 249 -40.14 6.26 10.75
C ARG A 249 -40.67 6.62 12.12
N ARG A 250 -41.82 7.30 12.13
CA ARG A 250 -42.84 7.25 13.19
C ARG A 250 -44.10 7.88 12.61
N SER A 251 -45.18 7.09 12.60
CA SER A 251 -46.59 7.39 12.25
C SER A 251 -47.05 6.82 10.91
N VAL A 252 -47.41 5.54 10.87
CA VAL A 252 -48.79 4.98 10.75
C VAL A 252 -48.73 3.53 11.25
#